data_AF-A0A1N6XEY2-F1
#
_entry.id   AF-A0A1N6XEY2-F1
#
_cell.length_a   1.000
_cell.length_b   1.000
_cell.length_c   1.000
_cell.angle_alpha   90.00
_cell.angle_beta   90.00
_cell.angle_gamma   90.00
#
_symmetry.space_group_name_H-M   'P 1'
#
loop_
_entity.id
_entity.type
_entity.pdbx_description
1 polymer ?
#
loop_
_entity_poly.entity_id
_entity_poly.type
_entity_poly.pdbx_seq_one_letter_code
_entity_poly.pdbx_strand_id
1 'polypeptide(L)' 'MKTKIVDLTKPIQYNAGDPWFMRVKIKHKAHRKSHWLIRLALRLPSRLFPKNWTGWADDTIKNMGLHATTHIDAP' A
#
# COMPACT_ATOMS: atom_id res chain seq x y z
N MET A 1 28.06 -24.26 -0.66
CA MET A 1 27.44 -23.30 0.29
C MET A 1 26.11 -22.84 -0.29
N LYS A 2 25.06 -22.73 0.53
CA LYS A 2 23.72 -22.33 0.06
C LYS A 2 23.62 -20.80 0.09
N THR A 3 23.29 -20.17 -1.02
CA THR A 3 23.12 -18.71 -1.09
C THR A 3 21.93 -18.28 -0.22
N LYS A 4 22.13 -17.30 0.66
CA LYS A 4 21.09 -16.72 1.52
C LYS A 4 20.88 -15.26 1.13
N ILE A 5 19.65 -14.90 0.81
CA ILE A 5 19.25 -13.51 0.60
C ILE A 5 18.91 -12.92 1.98
N VAL A 6 19.46 -11.73 2.27
CA VAL A 6 19.22 -10.99 3.52
C VAL A 6 18.65 -9.63 3.16
N ASP A 7 17.51 -9.28 3.74
CA ASP A 7 16.89 -7.96 3.59
C ASP A 7 17.53 -6.96 4.56
N LEU A 8 18.02 -5.84 4.03
CA LEU A 8 18.64 -4.76 4.78
C LEU A 8 17.77 -3.48 4.77
N THR A 9 16.53 -3.58 4.32
CA THR A 9 15.61 -2.44 4.17
C THR A 9 14.77 -2.20 5.43
N LYS A 10 14.46 -0.92 5.70
CA LYS A 10 13.48 -0.54 6.71
C LYS A 10 12.06 -0.69 6.16
N PRO A 11 11.08 -1.11 6.97
CA PRO A 11 9.68 -1.14 6.55
C PRO A 11 9.18 0.27 6.27
N ILE A 12 8.42 0.43 5.18
CA ILE A 12 7.72 1.68 4.87
C ILE A 12 6.47 1.75 5.76
N GLN A 13 6.54 2.54 6.82
CA GLN A 13 5.46 2.67 7.79
C GLN A 13 5.43 4.06 8.42
N TYR A 14 4.30 4.41 9.02
CA TYR A 14 4.24 5.61 9.86
C TYR A 14 5.10 5.42 11.10
N ASN A 15 6.05 6.32 11.32
CA ASN A 15 6.87 6.36 12.53
C ASN A 15 6.67 7.71 13.24
N ALA A 16 6.18 7.68 14.48
CA ALA A 16 5.95 8.88 15.27
C ALA A 16 7.25 9.57 15.72
N GLY A 17 8.36 8.82 15.78
CA GLY A 17 9.67 9.33 16.17
C GLY A 17 10.34 10.19 15.10
N ASP A 18 9.93 10.08 13.83
CA ASP A 18 10.52 10.87 12.76
C ASP A 18 10.09 12.35 12.86
N PRO A 19 10.92 13.28 12.35
CA PRO A 19 10.50 14.67 12.18
C PRO A 19 9.18 14.73 11.41
N TRP A 20 8.26 15.60 11.85
CA TRP A 20 6.87 15.59 11.39
C TRP A 20 6.71 15.68 9.86
N PHE A 21 7.64 16.35 9.16
CA PHE A 21 7.65 16.53 7.72
C PHE A 21 8.25 15.34 6.94
N MET A 22 8.95 14.43 7.62
CA MET A 22 9.51 13.20 7.06
C MET A 22 8.63 11.97 7.30
N ARG A 23 7.58 12.08 8.11
CA ARG A 23 6.72 10.96 8.46
C ARG A 23 5.98 10.44 7.24
N VAL A 24 6.28 9.20 6.87
CA VAL A 24 5.53 8.47 5.84
C VAL A 24 4.08 8.34 6.27
N LYS A 25 3.15 8.66 5.37
CA LYS A 25 1.71 8.51 5.61
C LYS A 25 1.12 7.55 4.61
N ILE A 26 0.51 6.48 5.10
CA ILE A 26 -0.21 5.51 4.25
C ILE A 26 -1.69 5.83 4.33
N LYS A 27 -2.30 6.19 3.20
CA LYS A 27 -3.74 6.36 3.09
C LYS A 27 -4.34 5.07 2.56
N HIS A 28 -4.95 4.31 3.46
CA HIS A 28 -5.59 3.06 3.10
C HIS A 28 -6.92 3.26 2.37
N LYS A 29 -7.19 2.42 1.37
CA LYS A 29 -8.48 2.35 0.67
C LYS A 29 -9.11 0.99 0.93
N ALA A 30 -10.24 1.00 1.63
CA ALA A 30 -10.97 -0.22 1.95
C ALA A 30 -11.37 -1.00 0.67
N HIS A 31 -11.10 -2.32 0.68
CA HIS A 31 -11.37 -3.22 -0.44
C HIS A 31 -12.84 -3.18 -0.87
N ARG A 32 -13.76 -3.06 0.09
CA ARG A 32 -15.20 -3.00 -0.19
C ARG A 32 -15.59 -1.85 -1.12
N LYS A 33 -14.82 -0.75 -1.15
CA LYS A 33 -15.10 0.40 -2.03
C LYS A 33 -14.99 0.02 -3.51
N SER A 34 -13.96 -0.76 -3.87
CA SER A 34 -13.75 -1.19 -5.25
C SER A 34 -14.71 -2.30 -5.67
N HIS A 35 -15.10 -3.18 -4.74
CA HIS A 35 -16.19 -4.13 -4.95
C HIS A 35 -17.48 -3.41 -5.36
N TRP A 36 -17.89 -2.39 -4.60
CA TRP A 36 -19.08 -1.59 -4.92
C TRP A 36 -18.92 -0.80 -6.22
N LEU A 37 -17.73 -0.24 -6.48
CA LEU A 37 -17.45 0.48 -7.71
C LEU A 37 -17.73 -0.38 -8.95
N ILE A 38 -17.17 -1.59 -9.03
CA ILE A 38 -17.39 -2.49 -10.17
C ILE A 38 -18.85 -2.91 -10.27
N ARG A 39 -19.45 -3.29 -9.13
CA ARG A 39 -20.86 -3.72 -9.11
C ARG A 39 -21.78 -2.63 -9.68
N LEU A 40 -21.55 -1.37 -9.32
CA LEU A 40 -22.37 -0.24 -9.77
C LEU A 40 -22.03 0.19 -11.20
N ALA A 41 -20.75 0.29 -11.55
CA ALA A 41 -20.32 0.73 -12.87
C ALA A 41 -20.75 -0.23 -13.99
N LEU A 42 -20.75 -1.54 -13.72
CA LEU A 42 -21.05 -2.58 -14.70
C LEU A 42 -22.40 -3.28 -14.47
N ARG A 43 -23.18 -2.86 -13.45
CA ARG A 43 -24.46 -3.48 -13.05
C ARG A 43 -24.38 -5.01 -12.88
N LEU A 44 -23.25 -5.50 -12.34
CA LEU A 44 -23.00 -6.95 -12.26
C LEU A 44 -23.77 -7.61 -11.10
N PRO A 45 -24.45 -8.75 -11.34
CA PRO A 45 -25.03 -9.57 -10.28
C PRO A 45 -23.99 -10.09 -9.28
N SER A 46 -24.35 -10.22 -8.00
CA SER A 46 -23.44 -10.70 -6.93
C SER A 46 -22.86 -12.09 -7.20
N ARG A 47 -23.61 -12.94 -7.92
CA ARG A 47 -23.22 -14.32 -8.27
C ARG A 47 -22.00 -14.42 -9.19
N LEU A 48 -21.62 -13.32 -9.86
CA LEU A 48 -20.46 -13.30 -10.76
C LEU A 48 -19.15 -13.02 -10.01
N PHE A 49 -19.22 -12.62 -8.74
CA PHE A 49 -18.03 -12.40 -7.93
C PHE A 49 -17.60 -13.70 -7.23
N PRO A 50 -16.28 -13.96 -7.10
CA PRO A 50 -15.79 -15.10 -6.34
C PRO A 50 -16.28 -15.06 -4.88
N LYS A 51 -16.55 -16.23 -4.28
CA LYS A 51 -17.17 -16.34 -2.94
C LYS A 51 -16.49 -15.51 -1.83
N ASN A 52 -15.16 -15.35 -1.91
CA ASN A 52 -14.36 -14.63 -0.91
C ASN A 52 -13.79 -13.30 -1.44
N TRP A 53 -14.29 -12.81 -2.57
CA TRP A 53 -13.78 -11.56 -3.14
C TRP A 53 -14.40 -10.35 -2.45
N THR A 54 -13.57 -9.59 -1.74
CA THR A 54 -13.99 -8.38 -1.01
C THR A 54 -13.76 -7.08 -1.79
N GLY A 55 -13.24 -7.18 -3.01
CA GLY A 55 -12.62 -6.07 -3.75
C GLY A 55 -11.11 -5.98 -3.50
N TRP A 56 -10.47 -5.00 -4.12
CA TRP A 56 -9.03 -4.72 -4.00
C TRP A 56 -8.76 -3.42 -3.22
N ALA A 57 -7.64 -3.34 -2.51
CA ALA A 57 -7.11 -2.09 -1.97
C ALA A 57 -6.33 -1.33 -3.04
N ASP A 58 -6.45 0.00 -3.00
CA ASP A 58 -5.54 0.93 -3.68
C ASP A 58 -5.00 1.90 -2.63
N ASP A 59 -3.99 1.47 -1.90
CA ASP A 59 -3.40 2.30 -0.86
C ASP A 59 -2.47 3.34 -1.50
N THR A 60 -2.46 4.54 -0.93
CA THR A 60 -1.58 5.62 -1.40
C THR A 60 -0.54 5.91 -0.34
N ILE A 61 0.74 5.76 -0.68
CA ILE A 61 1.83 6.23 0.17
C ILE A 61 2.05 7.71 -0.12
N LYS A 62 2.07 8.52 0.93
CA LYS A 62 2.27 9.97 0.90
C LYS A 62 3.46 10.33 1.75
N ASN A 63 4.06 11.49 1.44
CA ASN A 63 5.18 12.04 2.19
C ASN A 63 6.34 11.04 2.32
N MET A 64 6.57 10.24 1.29
CA MET A 64 7.78 9.45 1.16
C MET A 64 8.88 10.41 0.72
N GLY A 65 9.45 11.13 1.69
CA GLY A 65 10.57 12.03 1.43
C GLY A 65 11.70 11.24 0.77
N LEU A 66 12.44 11.87 -0.15
CA LEU A 66 13.56 11.25 -0.88
C LEU A 66 14.58 10.60 0.06
N HIS A 67 14.68 11.09 1.30
CA HIS A 67 15.58 10.60 2.35
C HIS A 67 14.88 9.98 3.58
N ALA A 68 13.58 9.67 3.50
CA ALA A 68 12.77 9.29 4.67
C ALA A 68 12.85 7.80 5.06
N THR A 69 13.25 6.92 4.14
CA THR A 69 13.36 5.46 4.38
C THR A 69 14.71 4.95 3.86
N THR A 70 14.95 3.63 3.82
CA THR A 70 16.09 3.08 3.09
C THR A 70 16.01 3.52 1.63
N HIS A 71 16.97 4.31 1.16
CA HIS A 71 16.98 4.95 -0.16
C HIS A 71 18.41 4.97 -0.73
N ILE A 72 18.53 5.46 -1.97
CA ILE A 72 19.80 5.70 -2.65
C ILE A 72 19.83 7.18 -3.02
N ASP A 73 20.94 7.84 -2.72
CA ASP A 73 21.16 9.24 -3.07
C ASP A 73 21.79 9.37 -4.46
N ALA A 74 21.37 10.42 -5.18
CA ALA A 74 22.01 10.84 -6.42
C ALA A 74 23.04 11.96 -6.14
N PRO A 75 24.12 12.07 -6.95
CA PRO A 75 25.12 13.15 -6.85
C PRO A 75 24.56 14.55 -7.13
#